data_AF-A0A6A5SH39-F1
#
_entry.id   AF-A0A6A5SH39-F1
#
_cell.length_a   1.000
_cell.length_b   1.000
_cell.length_c   1.000
_cell.angle_alpha   90.00
_cell.angle_beta   90.00
_cell.angle_gamma   90.00
#
_symmetry.space_group_name_H-M   'P 1'
#
loop_
_entity.id
_entity.type
_entity.pdbx_description
1 polymer ?
#
loop_
_entity_poly.entity_id
_entity_poly.type
_entity_poly.pdbx_seq_one_letter_code
_entity_poly.pdbx_strand_id
1 'polypeptide(L)'
;MTPENPPSSTLEIGEVIKLNWPMTIPKHATFTINSTQPLKILRPHPMQIHALTPIHILSDCRLDIVPAGPPTPGFAAGWLKLPAELKLAILRHNLIYGGPIWPSNVNNVIRRDLLPYLHMTPDIAELASTVFYGANVFVMQFSSSSPRSASKLAIPPSPIRHLLRSVKLLTRLTTLDWRMLKSMAGLQQHGFTKLLHLEVRCLAWEVAEHLRLPKGTPDRYESETLKERLQSEWVEPVRMPFGGVVVFDRSGLRRLGTSEVDSANSTWLQHVEDFVKRSILFREG
;
A
#
# COMPACT_ATOMS: atom_id res chain seq x y z
N MET A 1 38.20 -2.55 -6.36
CA MET A 1 37.22 -1.82 -7.16
C MET A 1 36.92 -0.52 -6.43
N THR A 2 37.51 0.58 -6.87
CA THR A 2 37.24 1.94 -6.36
C THR A 2 35.90 2.42 -6.93
N PRO A 3 34.99 2.98 -6.11
CA PRO A 3 33.75 3.54 -6.62
C PRO A 3 34.09 4.72 -7.54
N GLU A 4 33.70 4.63 -8.82
CA GLU A 4 33.71 5.76 -9.73
C GLU A 4 32.78 6.84 -9.19
N ASN A 5 33.33 8.02 -8.92
CA ASN A 5 32.53 9.18 -8.57
C ASN A 5 31.62 9.53 -9.75
N PRO A 6 30.32 9.77 -9.52
CA PRO A 6 29.44 10.20 -10.59
C PRO A 6 29.96 11.50 -11.21
N PRO A 7 29.79 11.68 -12.55
CA PRO A 7 30.26 12.88 -13.24
C PRO A 7 29.67 14.11 -12.57
N SER A 8 30.54 14.99 -12.06
CA SER A 8 30.14 16.29 -11.54
C SER A 8 29.61 17.13 -12.70
N SER A 9 28.29 17.21 -12.83
CA SER A 9 27.65 18.18 -13.71
C SER A 9 27.87 19.58 -13.15
N THR A 10 28.92 20.26 -13.61
CA THR A 10 29.13 21.69 -13.37
C THR A 10 28.11 22.46 -14.22
N LEU A 11 26.98 22.81 -13.60
CA LEU A 11 26.05 23.78 -14.16
C LEU A 11 26.71 25.17 -14.10
N GLU A 12 26.61 25.94 -15.19
CA GLU A 12 27.19 27.28 -15.25
C GLU A 12 26.45 28.25 -14.31
N ILE A 13 27.21 29.15 -13.67
CA ILE A 13 26.68 30.17 -12.77
C ILE A 13 25.79 31.10 -13.59
N GLY A 14 24.47 31.05 -13.36
CA GLY A 14 23.48 31.92 -14.01
C GLY A 14 22.49 31.23 -14.93
N GLU A 15 22.56 29.91 -15.08
CA GLU A 15 21.57 29.17 -15.87
C GLU A 15 20.17 29.29 -15.24
N VAL A 16 19.21 29.81 -16.02
CA VAL A 16 17.82 29.97 -15.60
C VAL A 16 17.10 28.65 -15.82
N ILE A 17 16.84 27.92 -14.74
CA ILE A 17 16.14 26.63 -14.81
C ILE A 17 14.64 26.86 -14.65
N LYS A 18 13.86 26.45 -15.66
CA LYS A 18 12.39 26.43 -15.57
C LYS A 18 11.94 25.19 -14.81
N LEU A 19 11.38 25.41 -13.63
CA LEU A 19 11.03 24.35 -12.70
C LEU A 19 9.67 23.74 -13.05
N ASN A 20 9.67 22.58 -13.71
CA ASN A 20 8.44 21.87 -14.10
C ASN A 20 8.19 20.59 -13.28
N TRP A 21 9.12 20.21 -12.38
CA TRP A 21 9.08 18.96 -11.61
C TRP A 21 9.83 19.12 -10.26
N PRO A 22 9.61 18.23 -9.28
CA PRO A 22 10.36 18.21 -8.02
C PRO A 22 11.88 18.20 -8.22
N MET A 23 12.59 19.14 -7.63
CA MET A 23 14.05 19.20 -7.68
C MET A 23 14.63 19.21 -6.26
N THR A 24 15.61 18.34 -6.01
CA THR A 24 16.46 18.41 -4.83
C THR A 24 17.61 19.37 -5.10
N ILE A 25 17.81 20.34 -4.21
CA ILE A 25 18.98 21.22 -4.20
C ILE A 25 20.03 20.68 -3.20
N PRO A 26 21.28 20.43 -3.65
CA PRO A 26 22.40 20.07 -2.77
C PRO A 26 22.73 21.18 -1.76
N LYS A 27 23.37 20.81 -0.64
CA LYS A 27 23.87 21.79 0.34
C LYS A 27 24.86 22.75 -0.34
N HIS A 28 24.76 24.04 -0.03
CA HIS A 28 25.63 25.11 -0.53
C HIS A 28 25.59 25.36 -2.05
N ALA A 29 24.70 24.69 -2.78
CA ALA A 29 24.55 24.95 -4.20
C ALA A 29 23.72 26.22 -4.45
N THR A 30 24.12 27.00 -5.46
CA THR A 30 23.43 28.25 -5.84
C THR A 30 22.79 28.06 -7.21
N PHE A 31 21.49 28.37 -7.32
CA PHE A 31 20.73 28.25 -8.57
C PHE A 31 19.80 29.44 -8.73
N THR A 32 19.54 29.82 -9.99
CA THR A 32 18.50 30.79 -10.33
C THR A 32 17.28 30.03 -10.84
N ILE A 33 16.20 30.04 -10.06
CA ILE A 33 14.94 29.41 -10.42
C ILE A 33 13.98 30.47 -10.94
N ASN A 34 13.46 30.24 -12.14
CA ASN A 34 12.36 31.05 -12.66
C ASN A 34 11.10 30.18 -12.74
N SER A 35 10.06 30.56 -12.00
CA SER A 35 8.81 29.84 -11.91
C SER A 35 7.64 30.80 -12.07
N THR A 36 6.70 30.44 -12.95
CA THR A 36 5.44 31.16 -13.12
C THR A 36 4.37 30.73 -12.12
N GLN A 37 4.69 29.78 -11.24
CA GLN A 37 3.81 29.28 -10.18
C GLN A 37 4.50 29.41 -8.81
N PRO A 38 3.73 29.52 -7.71
CA PRO A 38 4.30 29.48 -6.37
C PRO A 38 5.17 28.23 -6.18
N LEU A 39 6.31 28.39 -5.52
CA LEU A 39 7.20 27.28 -5.18
C LEU A 39 6.86 26.80 -3.76
N LYS A 40 6.80 25.49 -3.56
CA LYS A 40 6.65 24.90 -2.23
C LYS A 40 7.97 24.25 -1.84
N ILE A 41 8.51 24.66 -0.69
CA ILE A 41 9.70 24.09 -0.08
C ILE A 41 9.25 23.02 0.91
N LEU A 42 9.65 21.78 0.68
CA LEU A 42 9.39 20.67 1.59
C LEU A 42 10.46 20.68 2.71
N ARG A 43 10.04 21.10 3.90
CA ARG A 43 10.76 21.04 5.18
C ARG A 43 9.82 20.39 6.20
N PRO A 44 10.27 20.07 7.45
CA PRO A 44 9.39 19.52 8.48
C PRO A 44 8.09 20.33 8.64
N HIS A 45 8.16 21.63 8.37
CA HIS A 45 7.01 22.50 8.12
C HIS A 45 7.07 23.00 6.68
N PRO A 46 6.10 22.66 5.81
CA PRO A 46 6.10 23.11 4.42
C PRO A 46 5.93 24.63 4.35
N MET A 47 6.77 25.29 3.56
CA MET A 47 6.71 26.74 3.32
C MET A 47 6.35 26.97 1.85
N GLN A 48 5.41 27.89 1.60
CA GLN A 48 5.14 28.38 0.25
C GLN A 48 5.85 29.70 0.05
N ILE A 49 6.55 29.85 -1.07
CA ILE A 49 7.15 31.11 -1.46
C ILE A 49 6.50 31.60 -2.74
N HIS A 50 6.02 32.83 -2.68
CA HIS A 50 5.52 33.58 -3.81
C HIS A 50 6.32 34.89 -3.89
N ALA A 51 7.00 35.12 -5.01
CA ALA A 51 7.81 36.30 -5.21
C ALA A 51 7.64 36.81 -6.64
N LEU A 52 7.43 38.12 -6.78
CA LEU A 52 7.37 38.82 -8.07
C LEU A 52 8.77 39.28 -8.53
N THR A 53 9.77 39.11 -7.67
CA THR A 53 11.17 39.43 -7.89
C THR A 53 12.05 38.22 -7.59
N PRO A 54 13.27 38.13 -8.15
CA PRO A 54 14.21 37.06 -7.83
C PRO A 54 14.43 36.95 -6.32
N ILE A 55 14.42 35.73 -5.80
CA ILE A 55 14.68 35.42 -4.38
C ILE A 55 15.87 34.48 -4.27
N HIS A 56 16.74 34.76 -3.30
CA HIS A 56 17.84 33.87 -2.95
C HIS A 56 17.43 33.03 -1.75
N ILE A 57 17.37 31.70 -1.93
CA ILE A 57 17.06 30.77 -0.85
C ILE A 57 18.38 30.14 -0.39
N LEU A 58 18.83 30.51 0.80
CA LEU A 58 19.99 29.89 1.44
C LEU A 58 19.53 28.78 2.39
N SER A 59 20.16 27.62 2.30
CA SER A 59 19.86 26.48 3.17
C SER A 59 21.12 25.69 3.52
N ASP A 60 21.25 25.36 4.79
CA ASP A 60 22.26 24.49 5.40
C ASP A 60 21.89 22.99 5.29
N CYS A 61 20.64 22.72 4.93
CA CYS A 61 20.07 21.41 4.72
C CYS A 61 19.59 21.22 3.27
N ARG A 62 19.42 19.96 2.88
CA ARG A 62 18.85 19.57 1.58
C ARG A 62 17.42 20.11 1.46
N LEU A 63 17.13 20.82 0.38
CA LEU A 63 15.78 21.32 0.09
C LEU A 63 15.20 20.56 -1.10
N ASP A 64 13.95 20.13 -0.96
CA ASP A 64 13.16 19.66 -2.10
C ASP A 64 12.19 20.78 -2.50
N ILE A 65 12.38 21.31 -3.69
CA ILE A 65 11.55 22.35 -4.30
C ILE A 65 10.60 21.67 -5.27
N VAL A 66 9.30 21.87 -5.05
CA VAL A 66 8.26 21.36 -5.93
C VAL A 66 7.41 22.51 -6.46
N PRO A 67 6.98 22.45 -7.74
CA PRO A 67 5.91 23.30 -8.20
C PRO A 67 4.70 23.14 -7.27
N ALA A 68 4.16 24.23 -6.73
CA ALA A 68 3.00 24.14 -5.85
C ALA A 68 1.70 23.89 -6.64
N GLY A 69 1.71 24.14 -7.96
CA GLY A 69 0.57 23.99 -8.84
C GLY A 69 0.50 22.63 -9.55
N PRO A 70 -0.64 22.35 -10.21
CA PRO A 70 -0.77 21.18 -11.04
C PRO A 70 0.23 21.21 -12.21
N PRO A 71 0.54 20.04 -12.79
CA PRO A 71 1.40 19.94 -13.97
C PRO A 71 0.95 20.87 -15.09
N THR A 72 1.88 21.60 -15.69
CA THR A 72 1.59 22.51 -16.82
C THR A 72 1.65 21.77 -18.16
N PRO A 73 1.08 22.32 -19.25
CA PRO A 73 1.25 21.76 -20.60
C PRO A 73 2.72 21.53 -21.02
N GLY A 74 3.65 22.32 -20.48
CA GLY A 74 5.08 22.15 -20.70
C GLY A 74 5.63 20.82 -20.15
N PHE A 75 5.05 20.31 -19.06
CA PHE A 75 5.38 18.98 -18.55
C PHE A 75 5.01 17.89 -19.57
N ALA A 76 3.81 17.95 -20.15
CA ALA A 76 3.37 16.98 -21.16
C ALA A 76 4.25 17.02 -22.41
N ALA A 77 4.66 18.21 -22.86
CA ALA A 77 5.57 18.36 -24.00
C ALA A 77 6.98 17.79 -23.72
N GLY A 78 7.49 17.97 -22.49
CA GLY A 78 8.74 17.34 -22.04
C GLY A 78 8.60 15.83 -21.93
N TRP A 79 7.48 15.35 -21.39
CA TRP A 79 7.19 13.93 -21.19
C TRP A 79 7.26 13.12 -22.50
N LEU A 80 6.69 13.63 -23.59
CA LEU A 80 6.71 12.95 -24.89
C LEU A 80 8.14 12.74 -25.45
N LYS A 81 9.10 13.57 -25.02
CA LYS A 81 10.51 13.47 -25.44
C LYS A 81 11.33 12.52 -24.57
N LEU A 82 10.79 12.06 -23.44
CA LEU A 82 11.50 11.16 -22.54
C LEU A 82 11.43 9.71 -23.05
N PRO A 83 12.55 8.96 -23.01
CA PRO A 83 12.56 7.52 -23.14
C PRO A 83 11.63 6.85 -22.11
N ALA A 84 11.07 5.70 -22.46
CA ALA A 84 10.13 4.96 -21.61
C ALA A 84 10.71 4.62 -20.23
N GLU A 85 12.01 4.36 -20.19
CA GLU A 85 12.77 4.03 -18.97
C GLU A 85 12.79 5.22 -18.00
N LEU A 86 13.02 6.44 -18.50
CA LEU A 86 13.02 7.65 -17.68
C LEU A 86 11.61 8.00 -17.20
N LYS A 87 10.59 7.84 -18.04
CA LYS A 87 9.19 7.97 -17.65
C LYS A 87 8.84 7.05 -16.47
N LEU A 88 9.20 5.77 -16.59
CA LEU A 88 9.02 4.78 -15.54
C LEU A 88 9.80 5.13 -14.28
N ALA A 89 11.06 5.57 -14.39
CA ALA A 89 11.86 5.97 -13.24
C ALA A 89 11.22 7.12 -12.46
N ILE A 90 10.73 8.15 -13.17
CA ILE A 90 10.03 9.29 -12.57
C ILE A 90 8.75 8.84 -11.85
N LEU A 91 7.91 8.02 -12.50
CA LEU A 91 6.68 7.54 -11.87
C LEU A 91 6.95 6.63 -10.69
N ARG A 92 7.95 5.74 -10.77
CA ARG A 92 8.34 4.89 -9.65
C ARG A 92 8.78 5.71 -8.44
N HIS A 93 9.57 6.75 -8.68
CA HIS A 93 10.01 7.65 -7.61
C HIS A 93 8.83 8.37 -6.94
N ASN A 94 7.85 8.82 -7.72
CA ASN A 94 6.75 9.64 -7.20
C ASN A 94 5.55 8.84 -6.66
N LEU A 95 5.30 7.63 -7.20
CA LEU A 95 4.08 6.86 -6.96
C LEU A 95 4.28 5.60 -6.13
N ILE A 96 5.52 5.19 -5.83
CA ILE A 96 5.79 4.02 -5.00
C ILE A 96 6.03 4.42 -3.55
N TYR A 97 5.28 3.78 -2.66
CA TYR A 97 5.37 3.95 -1.22
C TYR A 97 6.24 2.85 -0.63
N GLY A 98 7.12 3.23 0.30
CA GLY A 98 7.92 2.26 1.06
C GLY A 98 7.09 1.42 2.05
N GLY A 99 5.81 1.75 2.25
CA GLY A 99 4.92 1.06 3.18
C GLY A 99 3.55 0.78 2.55
N PRO A 100 2.74 -0.07 3.20
CA PRO A 100 1.44 -0.46 2.68
C PRO A 100 0.42 0.69 2.76
N ILE A 101 -0.43 0.80 1.74
CA ILE A 101 -1.49 1.81 1.65
C ILE A 101 -2.74 1.27 2.35
N TRP A 102 -3.23 2.01 3.35
CA TRP A 102 -4.34 1.60 4.20
C TRP A 102 -5.69 2.07 3.66
N PRO A 103 -6.81 1.37 3.94
CA PRO A 103 -8.13 1.82 3.52
C PRO A 103 -8.48 3.24 4.00
N SER A 104 -7.98 3.64 5.18
CA SER A 104 -8.23 4.96 5.76
C SER A 104 -7.53 6.10 5.02
N ASN A 105 -6.42 5.83 4.30
CA ASN A 105 -5.64 6.84 3.61
C ASN A 105 -5.60 6.67 2.08
N VAL A 106 -6.11 5.57 1.53
CA VAL A 106 -6.05 5.26 0.09
C VAL A 106 -6.63 6.38 -0.77
N ASN A 107 -7.78 6.97 -0.37
CA ASN A 107 -8.39 8.06 -1.13
C ASN A 107 -7.55 9.34 -1.11
N ASN A 108 -6.87 9.62 0.00
CA ASN A 108 -5.99 10.78 0.11
C ASN A 108 -4.74 10.59 -0.76
N VAL A 109 -4.13 9.40 -0.72
CA VAL A 109 -2.99 9.05 -1.57
C VAL A 109 -3.36 9.11 -3.05
N ILE A 110 -4.51 8.55 -3.44
CA ILE A 110 -4.98 8.61 -4.83
C ILE A 110 -5.20 10.06 -5.25
N ARG A 111 -5.91 10.88 -4.47
CA ARG A 111 -6.20 12.28 -4.84
C ARG A 111 -4.97 13.16 -4.89
N ARG A 112 -4.05 12.99 -3.93
CA ARG A 112 -2.86 13.83 -3.81
C ARG A 112 -1.81 13.45 -4.85
N ASP A 113 -1.58 12.14 -5.04
CA ASP A 113 -0.39 11.67 -5.73
C ASP A 113 -0.71 11.05 -7.09
N LEU A 114 -1.75 10.22 -7.22
CA LEU A 114 -2.09 9.57 -8.49
C LEU A 114 -2.90 10.48 -9.42
N LEU A 115 -3.95 11.12 -8.90
CA LEU A 115 -4.92 11.91 -9.68
C LEU A 115 -4.29 13.01 -10.55
N PRO A 116 -3.23 13.73 -10.11
CA PRO A 116 -2.55 14.69 -10.98
C PRO A 116 -2.02 14.07 -12.28
N TYR A 117 -1.54 12.82 -12.25
CA TYR A 117 -1.07 12.11 -13.44
C TYR A 117 -2.24 11.60 -14.30
N LEU A 118 -3.34 11.18 -13.67
CA LEU A 118 -4.53 10.71 -14.38
C LEU A 118 -5.20 11.81 -15.21
N HIS A 119 -5.02 13.08 -14.84
CA HIS A 119 -5.56 14.24 -15.57
C HIS A 119 -4.60 14.80 -16.64
N MET A 120 -3.47 14.15 -16.91
CA MET A 120 -2.55 14.57 -17.96
C MET A 120 -2.93 13.97 -19.33
N THR A 121 -2.00 13.29 -20.01
CA THR A 121 -2.28 12.58 -21.27
C THR A 121 -2.69 11.13 -20.98
N PRO A 122 -3.41 10.46 -21.90
CA PRO A 122 -3.78 9.06 -21.74
C PRO A 122 -2.58 8.13 -21.49
N ASP A 123 -1.46 8.34 -22.18
CA ASP A 123 -0.18 7.62 -21.99
C ASP A 123 0.30 7.72 -20.53
N ILE A 124 0.29 8.92 -19.97
CA ILE A 124 0.70 9.16 -18.58
C ILE A 124 -0.27 8.51 -17.61
N ALA A 125 -1.58 8.64 -17.85
CA ALA A 125 -2.61 8.09 -16.97
C ALA A 125 -2.54 6.56 -16.90
N GLU A 126 -2.33 5.89 -18.03
CA GLU A 126 -2.17 4.44 -18.12
C GLU A 126 -0.90 3.97 -17.40
N LEU A 127 0.24 4.62 -17.68
CA LEU A 127 1.51 4.25 -17.08
C LEU A 127 1.52 4.51 -15.57
N ALA A 128 0.98 5.65 -15.13
CA ALA A 128 0.86 6.01 -13.72
C ALA A 128 -0.04 5.03 -12.97
N SER A 129 -1.19 4.67 -13.54
CA SER A 129 -2.10 3.66 -12.95
C SER A 129 -1.40 2.32 -12.82
N THR A 130 -0.70 1.89 -13.87
CA THR A 130 0.02 0.60 -13.88
C THR A 130 1.14 0.56 -12.83
N VAL A 131 1.93 1.63 -12.72
CA VAL A 131 2.98 1.74 -11.70
C VAL A 131 2.38 1.78 -10.30
N PHE A 132 1.37 2.63 -10.07
CA PHE A 132 0.78 2.82 -8.76
C PHE A 132 0.10 1.55 -8.23
N TYR A 133 -0.79 0.93 -8.99
CA TYR A 133 -1.50 -0.27 -8.53
C TYR A 133 -0.64 -1.54 -8.61
N GLY A 134 0.34 -1.57 -9.52
CA GLY A 134 1.19 -2.73 -9.74
C GLY A 134 2.38 -2.85 -8.78
N ALA A 135 2.89 -1.74 -8.24
CA ALA A 135 4.07 -1.76 -7.37
C ALA A 135 3.75 -1.56 -5.89
N ASN A 136 2.65 -0.88 -5.54
CA ASN A 136 2.28 -0.66 -4.15
C ASN A 136 1.57 -1.87 -3.54
N VAL A 137 1.68 -1.98 -2.21
CA VAL A 137 0.96 -2.98 -1.43
C VAL A 137 -0.28 -2.34 -0.82
N PHE A 138 -1.46 -2.88 -1.12
CA PHE A 138 -2.72 -2.37 -0.61
C PHE A 138 -3.22 -3.24 0.54
N VAL A 139 -3.59 -2.61 1.65
CA VAL A 139 -4.24 -3.29 2.76
C VAL A 139 -5.74 -3.35 2.50
N MET A 140 -6.31 -4.54 2.56
CA MET A 140 -7.75 -4.78 2.58
C MET A 140 -8.16 -5.20 3.98
N GLN A 141 -9.24 -4.64 4.49
CA GLN A 141 -9.77 -4.99 5.80
C GLN A 141 -11.28 -5.12 5.71
N PHE A 142 -11.81 -6.29 6.07
CA PHE A 142 -13.25 -6.55 6.13
C PHE A 142 -13.71 -6.33 7.56
N SER A 143 -14.51 -5.28 7.79
CA SER A 143 -15.14 -5.07 9.09
C SER A 143 -16.45 -5.86 9.17
N SER A 144 -16.57 -6.73 10.17
CA SER A 144 -17.80 -7.48 10.46
C SER A 144 -18.89 -6.64 11.15
N SER A 145 -18.56 -5.44 11.64
CA SER A 145 -19.43 -4.70 12.57
C SER A 145 -20.73 -4.18 11.97
N SER A 146 -20.86 -4.14 10.64
CA SER A 146 -22.15 -3.93 9.98
C SER A 146 -22.06 -4.30 8.50
N PRO A 147 -22.97 -5.14 7.95
CA PRO A 147 -23.01 -5.43 6.52
C PRO A 147 -23.22 -4.16 5.67
N ARG A 148 -23.78 -3.08 6.25
CA ARG A 148 -23.92 -1.77 5.57
C ARG A 148 -22.63 -0.95 5.55
N SER A 149 -21.73 -1.16 6.52
CA SER A 149 -20.44 -0.45 6.61
C SER A 149 -19.29 -1.23 5.96
N ALA A 150 -19.41 -2.56 5.87
CA ALA A 150 -18.41 -3.45 5.28
C ALA A 150 -18.22 -3.25 3.76
N SER A 151 -19.23 -2.74 3.05
CA SER A 151 -19.30 -2.87 1.59
C SER A 151 -18.57 -1.79 0.79
N LYS A 152 -18.25 -0.62 1.37
CA LYS A 152 -17.76 0.52 0.56
C LYS A 152 -16.26 0.79 0.61
N LEU A 153 -15.55 0.31 1.63
CA LEU A 153 -14.12 0.65 1.81
C LEU A 153 -13.16 -0.53 1.69
N ALA A 154 -13.66 -1.77 1.67
CA ALA A 154 -12.81 -2.94 1.80
C ALA A 154 -12.35 -3.56 0.47
N ILE A 155 -13.17 -3.45 -0.59
CA ILE A 155 -12.88 -4.06 -1.90
C ILE A 155 -12.62 -2.95 -2.93
N PRO A 156 -11.48 -2.97 -3.62
CA PRO A 156 -11.22 -2.08 -4.74
C PRO A 156 -12.34 -2.14 -5.80
N PRO A 157 -12.70 -1.01 -6.45
CA PRO A 157 -13.61 -1.04 -7.60
C PRO A 157 -13.15 -2.03 -8.68
N SER A 158 -14.10 -2.71 -9.33
CA SER A 158 -13.81 -3.72 -10.37
C SER A 158 -12.78 -3.26 -11.42
N PRO A 159 -12.83 -2.01 -11.95
CA PRO A 159 -11.90 -1.55 -12.97
C PRO A 159 -10.43 -1.53 -12.54
N ILE A 160 -10.12 -1.47 -11.24
CA ILE A 160 -8.73 -1.39 -10.77
C ILE A 160 -8.17 -2.72 -10.27
N ARG A 161 -9.03 -3.73 -10.02
CA ARG A 161 -8.60 -5.01 -9.43
C ARG A 161 -7.57 -5.73 -10.29
N HIS A 162 -7.67 -5.61 -11.61
CA HIS A 162 -6.78 -6.27 -12.55
C HIS A 162 -5.39 -5.63 -12.61
N LEU A 163 -5.21 -4.47 -11.99
CA LEU A 163 -3.91 -3.79 -11.90
C LEU A 163 -3.16 -4.14 -10.61
N LEU A 164 -3.85 -4.66 -9.60
CA LEU A 164 -3.27 -5.01 -8.31
C LEU A 164 -2.39 -6.25 -8.42
N ARG A 165 -1.14 -6.13 -7.99
CA ARG A 165 -0.18 -7.25 -7.95
C ARG A 165 0.11 -7.76 -6.54
N SER A 166 -0.03 -6.91 -5.52
CA SER A 166 0.32 -7.23 -4.14
C SER A 166 -0.74 -6.71 -3.18
N VAL A 167 -1.32 -7.62 -2.39
CA VAL A 167 -2.39 -7.30 -1.43
C VAL A 167 -2.04 -7.85 -0.05
N LYS A 168 -2.28 -7.05 0.99
CA LYS A 168 -2.29 -7.49 2.39
C LYS A 168 -3.73 -7.56 2.86
N LEU A 169 -4.23 -8.74 3.15
CA LEU A 169 -5.57 -8.94 3.67
C LEU A 169 -5.53 -9.06 5.20
N LEU A 170 -6.11 -8.09 5.90
CA LEU A 170 -6.38 -8.19 7.33
C LEU A 170 -7.71 -8.92 7.55
N THR A 171 -7.66 -10.06 8.24
CA THR A 171 -8.81 -10.94 8.40
C THR A 171 -9.02 -11.39 9.86
N ARG A 172 -10.30 -11.55 10.20
CA ARG A 172 -10.82 -12.15 11.44
C ARG A 172 -11.25 -13.60 11.23
N LEU A 173 -11.02 -14.13 10.03
CA LEU A 173 -11.49 -15.43 9.56
C LEU A 173 -13.02 -15.58 9.67
N THR A 174 -13.76 -14.49 9.46
CA THR A 174 -15.22 -14.60 9.38
C THR A 174 -15.64 -15.37 8.13
N THR A 175 -16.89 -15.83 8.08
CA THR A 175 -17.48 -16.42 6.87
C THR A 175 -17.36 -15.50 5.65
N LEU A 176 -17.43 -14.17 5.84
CA LEU A 176 -17.26 -13.19 4.77
C LEU A 176 -15.81 -13.15 4.27
N ASP A 177 -14.84 -13.19 5.18
CA ASP A 177 -13.42 -13.19 4.84
C ASP A 177 -13.06 -14.44 4.04
N TRP A 178 -13.57 -15.60 4.45
CA TRP A 178 -13.41 -16.85 3.71
C TRP A 178 -14.05 -16.81 2.33
N ARG A 179 -15.26 -16.24 2.21
CA ARG A 179 -15.90 -16.02 0.91
C ARG A 179 -15.04 -15.12 0.03
N MET A 180 -14.41 -14.10 0.59
CA MET A 180 -13.47 -13.26 -0.15
C MET A 180 -12.22 -14.02 -0.59
N LEU A 181 -11.62 -14.81 0.29
CA LEU A 181 -10.45 -15.64 -0.05
C LEU A 181 -10.78 -16.59 -1.22
N LYS A 182 -11.95 -17.25 -1.16
CA LYS A 182 -12.46 -18.09 -2.27
C LYS A 182 -12.67 -17.28 -3.55
N SER A 183 -13.23 -16.08 -3.43
CA SER A 183 -13.44 -15.14 -4.52
C SER A 183 -12.13 -14.68 -5.17
N MET A 184 -11.08 -14.40 -4.38
CA MET A 184 -9.75 -14.04 -4.88
C MET A 184 -9.03 -15.23 -5.53
N ALA A 185 -9.24 -16.45 -5.03
CA ALA A 185 -8.71 -17.67 -5.64
C ALA A 185 -9.35 -17.97 -7.02
N GLY A 186 -10.63 -17.65 -7.20
CA GLY A 186 -11.38 -17.80 -8.46
C GLY A 186 -11.06 -16.74 -9.52
N LEU A 187 -9.77 -16.53 -9.83
CA LEU A 187 -9.13 -15.52 -10.70
C LEU A 187 -10.02 -14.75 -11.70
N GLN A 188 -10.90 -15.43 -12.45
CA GLN A 188 -11.69 -14.82 -13.51
C GLN A 188 -12.94 -14.07 -13.03
N GLN A 189 -13.55 -14.48 -11.92
CA GLN A 189 -14.88 -13.96 -11.55
C GLN A 189 -14.84 -12.60 -10.86
N HIS A 190 -13.69 -12.21 -10.30
CA HIS A 190 -13.62 -11.04 -9.42
C HIS A 190 -12.59 -9.98 -9.82
N GLY A 191 -11.88 -10.20 -10.94
CA GLY A 191 -11.04 -9.19 -11.57
C GLY A 191 -9.61 -9.10 -11.02
N PHE A 192 -9.15 -10.00 -10.16
CA PHE A 192 -7.77 -10.03 -9.63
C PHE A 192 -6.79 -10.76 -10.56
N THR A 193 -6.88 -10.52 -11.87
CA THR A 193 -6.19 -11.33 -12.89
C THR A 193 -4.67 -11.20 -12.89
N LYS A 194 -4.11 -10.11 -12.31
CA LYS A 194 -2.66 -9.88 -12.22
C LYS A 194 -2.12 -9.96 -10.78
N LEU A 195 -2.89 -10.50 -9.84
CA LEU A 195 -2.44 -10.64 -8.46
C LEU A 195 -1.30 -11.68 -8.41
N LEU A 196 -0.13 -11.27 -7.88
CA LEU A 196 1.08 -12.09 -7.79
C LEU A 196 1.36 -12.52 -6.36
N HIS A 197 1.01 -11.68 -5.38
CA HIS A 197 1.28 -11.92 -3.97
C HIS A 197 0.09 -11.53 -3.09
N LEU A 198 -0.30 -12.44 -2.19
CA LEU A 198 -1.30 -12.19 -1.16
C LEU A 198 -0.73 -12.55 0.22
N GLU A 199 -0.65 -11.56 1.09
CA GLU A 199 -0.36 -11.76 2.52
C GLU A 199 -1.67 -11.78 3.29
N VAL A 200 -2.04 -12.91 3.87
CA VAL A 200 -3.22 -13.06 4.73
C VAL A 200 -2.78 -12.89 6.17
N ARG A 201 -3.10 -11.74 6.78
CA ARG A 201 -2.75 -11.43 8.16
C ARG A 201 -3.95 -11.64 9.06
N CYS A 202 -3.89 -12.71 9.84
CA CYS A 202 -4.91 -13.09 10.80
C CYS A 202 -4.68 -12.35 12.12
N LEU A 203 -5.69 -11.61 12.58
CA LEU A 203 -5.65 -10.94 13.88
C LEU A 203 -5.98 -11.98 14.95
N ALA A 204 -4.94 -12.60 15.51
CA ALA A 204 -5.05 -13.81 16.34
C ALA A 204 -6.05 -13.66 17.50
N TRP A 205 -6.08 -12.47 18.11
CA TRP A 205 -7.03 -12.16 19.18
C TRP A 205 -8.47 -12.07 18.68
N GLU A 206 -8.73 -11.47 17.51
CA GLU A 206 -10.08 -11.33 16.96
C GLU A 206 -10.60 -12.67 16.49
N VAL A 207 -9.71 -13.51 15.94
CA VAL A 207 -10.01 -14.90 15.61
C VAL A 207 -10.37 -15.67 16.88
N ALA A 208 -9.63 -15.47 17.97
CA ALA A 208 -9.96 -16.06 19.27
C ALA A 208 -11.34 -15.67 19.77
N GLU A 209 -11.66 -14.38 19.76
CA GLU A 209 -12.98 -13.92 20.18
C GLU A 209 -14.10 -14.39 19.25
N HIS A 210 -13.86 -14.45 17.93
CA HIS A 210 -14.88 -14.88 16.97
C HIS A 210 -15.20 -16.37 17.07
N LEU A 211 -14.18 -17.20 17.36
CA LEU A 211 -14.32 -18.64 17.47
C LEU A 211 -14.71 -19.11 18.88
N ARG A 212 -14.48 -18.28 19.91
CA ARG A 212 -14.94 -18.58 21.27
C ARG A 212 -16.44 -18.72 21.31
N LEU A 213 -16.89 -19.82 21.94
CA LEU A 213 -18.30 -20.10 22.18
C LEU A 213 -18.87 -19.09 23.20
N PRO A 214 -20.20 -18.93 23.26
CA PRO A 214 -20.84 -18.09 24.27
C PRO A 214 -20.34 -18.45 25.67
N LYS A 215 -20.09 -17.43 26.51
CA LYS A 215 -19.59 -17.61 27.90
C LYS A 215 -20.41 -18.69 28.63
N GLY A 216 -19.73 -19.74 29.10
CA GLY A 216 -20.33 -20.82 29.90
C GLY A 216 -20.15 -22.24 29.37
N THR A 217 -19.39 -22.45 28.29
CA THR A 217 -19.06 -23.79 27.78
C THR A 217 -17.82 -24.36 28.51
N PRO A 218 -17.80 -25.65 28.91
CA PRO A 218 -16.65 -26.23 29.61
C PRO A 218 -15.41 -26.35 28.70
N ASP A 219 -14.22 -25.99 29.21
CA ASP A 219 -12.94 -25.94 28.45
C ASP A 219 -12.63 -27.21 27.63
N ARG A 220 -12.97 -28.40 28.13
CA ARG A 220 -12.72 -29.66 27.40
C ARG A 220 -13.61 -29.85 26.18
N TYR A 221 -14.80 -29.27 26.16
CA TYR A 221 -15.73 -29.35 25.03
C TYR A 221 -15.33 -28.40 23.89
N GLU A 222 -14.51 -27.39 24.15
CA GLU A 222 -14.19 -26.37 23.15
C GLU A 222 -13.32 -26.90 21.99
N SER A 223 -12.41 -27.85 22.23
CA SER A 223 -11.48 -28.30 21.19
C SER A 223 -12.10 -29.22 20.12
N GLU A 224 -13.02 -30.11 20.48
CA GLU A 224 -13.68 -30.99 19.51
C GLU A 224 -14.74 -30.22 18.72
N THR A 225 -15.57 -29.45 19.41
CA THR A 225 -16.58 -28.59 18.79
C THR A 225 -15.96 -27.56 17.84
N LEU A 226 -14.78 -27.03 18.17
CA LEU A 226 -14.03 -26.15 17.25
C LEU A 226 -13.61 -26.89 15.99
N LYS A 227 -13.03 -28.08 16.09
CA LYS A 227 -12.64 -28.86 14.92
C LYS A 227 -13.84 -29.13 14.01
N GLU A 228 -14.98 -29.51 14.59
CA GLU A 228 -16.22 -29.72 13.85
C GLU A 228 -16.76 -28.44 13.20
N ARG A 229 -16.72 -27.30 13.89
CA ARG A 229 -17.12 -25.99 13.32
C ARG A 229 -16.18 -25.55 12.20
N LEU A 230 -14.87 -25.65 12.41
CA LEU A 230 -13.88 -25.31 11.41
C LEU A 230 -14.00 -26.23 10.18
N GLN A 231 -14.25 -27.53 10.39
CA GLN A 231 -14.46 -28.49 9.30
C GLN A 231 -15.79 -28.28 8.57
N SER A 232 -16.88 -27.98 9.28
CA SER A 232 -18.20 -27.79 8.67
C SER A 232 -18.34 -26.45 7.95
N GLU A 233 -17.79 -25.37 8.49
CA GLU A 233 -17.83 -24.06 7.84
C GLU A 233 -16.79 -23.96 6.71
N TRP A 234 -15.62 -24.58 6.86
CA TRP A 234 -14.46 -24.39 5.97
C TRP A 234 -13.97 -25.71 5.37
N VAL A 235 -14.91 -26.45 4.76
CA VAL A 235 -14.75 -27.82 4.24
C VAL A 235 -13.60 -27.97 3.24
N GLU A 236 -13.33 -26.96 2.42
CA GLU A 236 -12.38 -27.06 1.30
C GLU A 236 -11.22 -26.07 1.43
N PRO A 237 -9.97 -26.55 1.35
CA PRO A 237 -8.80 -25.70 1.26
C PRO A 237 -8.90 -24.74 0.07
N VAL A 238 -8.63 -23.47 0.30
CA VAL A 238 -8.56 -22.46 -0.76
C VAL A 238 -7.18 -22.47 -1.37
N ARG A 239 -7.12 -22.93 -2.61
CA ARG A 239 -5.91 -22.98 -3.42
C ARG A 239 -5.77 -21.67 -4.17
N MET A 240 -4.81 -20.86 -3.75
CA MET A 240 -4.46 -19.61 -4.40
C MET A 240 -3.58 -19.89 -5.62
N PRO A 241 -3.91 -19.32 -6.80
CA PRO A 241 -3.15 -19.55 -8.03
C PRO A 241 -1.85 -18.71 -8.12
N PHE A 242 -1.57 -17.92 -7.08
CA PHE A 242 -0.44 -17.02 -6.94
C PHE A 242 0.30 -17.27 -5.62
N GLY A 243 1.47 -16.65 -5.45
CA GLY A 243 2.27 -16.78 -4.23
C GLY A 243 1.66 -16.00 -3.06
N GLY A 244 2.10 -16.30 -1.85
CA GLY A 244 1.58 -15.62 -0.68
C GLY A 244 2.09 -16.20 0.63
N VAL A 245 1.55 -15.68 1.72
CA VAL A 245 1.90 -16.10 3.07
C VAL A 245 0.73 -15.86 4.02
N VAL A 246 0.57 -16.75 5.01
CA VAL A 246 -0.33 -16.53 6.15
C VAL A 246 0.50 -16.08 7.35
N VAL A 247 0.16 -14.92 7.93
CA VAL A 247 0.85 -14.33 9.08
C VAL A 247 -0.15 -14.17 10.22
N PHE A 248 0.23 -14.58 11.43
CA PHE A 248 -0.59 -14.39 12.64
C PHE A 248 -0.07 -13.22 13.45
N ASP A 249 -0.92 -12.19 13.62
CA ASP A 249 -0.61 -11.05 14.47
C ASP A 249 -1.02 -11.32 15.91
N ARG A 250 -0.02 -11.64 16.74
CA ARG A 250 -0.19 -11.91 18.18
C ARG A 250 -0.09 -10.64 19.05
N SER A 251 0.16 -9.46 18.46
CA SER A 251 0.41 -8.23 19.24
C SER A 251 -0.80 -7.79 20.09
N GLY A 252 -2.02 -8.10 19.64
CA GLY A 252 -3.26 -7.76 20.37
C GLY A 252 -3.46 -8.54 21.67
N LEU A 253 -2.82 -9.69 21.86
CA LEU A 253 -2.99 -10.54 23.05
C LEU A 253 -2.48 -9.89 24.34
N ARG A 254 -1.53 -8.95 24.26
CA ARG A 254 -0.96 -8.27 25.43
C ARG A 254 -1.93 -7.34 26.16
N ARG A 255 -3.05 -6.94 25.53
CA ARG A 255 -3.98 -5.95 26.11
C ARG A 255 -4.85 -6.49 27.25
N LEU A 256 -4.92 -7.79 27.46
CA LEU A 256 -5.80 -8.40 28.47
C LEU A 256 -5.26 -8.37 29.90
N GLY A 257 -4.05 -7.85 30.14
CA GLY A 257 -3.50 -7.69 31.49
C GLY A 257 -3.21 -9.00 32.24
N THR A 258 -3.47 -10.15 31.63
CA THR A 258 -3.11 -11.46 32.16
C THR A 258 -1.64 -11.71 31.80
N SER A 259 -0.72 -11.45 32.73
CA SER A 259 0.70 -11.78 32.53
C SER A 259 0.92 -13.28 32.30
N GLU A 260 -0.05 -14.09 32.70
CA GLU A 260 -0.20 -15.48 32.29
C GLU A 260 -1.16 -15.53 31.10
N VAL A 261 -0.61 -15.46 29.89
CA VAL A 261 -1.31 -16.06 28.75
C VAL A 261 -1.38 -17.54 29.09
N ASP A 262 -2.53 -17.97 29.58
CA ASP A 262 -2.78 -19.34 29.96
C ASP A 262 -2.27 -20.29 28.86
N SER A 263 -1.44 -21.26 29.24
CA SER A 263 -0.85 -22.25 28.33
C SER A 263 -1.90 -22.85 27.38
N ALA A 264 -3.13 -23.03 27.86
CA ALA A 264 -4.29 -23.48 27.09
C ALA A 264 -4.61 -22.54 25.90
N ASN A 265 -4.62 -21.21 26.11
CA ASN A 265 -4.88 -20.23 25.05
C ASN A 265 -3.77 -20.24 24.00
N SER A 266 -2.51 -20.45 24.41
CA SER A 266 -1.38 -20.54 23.47
C SER A 266 -1.48 -21.79 22.60
N THR A 267 -1.76 -22.95 23.19
CA THR A 267 -1.95 -24.21 22.45
C THR A 267 -3.16 -24.14 21.51
N TRP A 268 -4.26 -23.54 21.99
CA TRP A 268 -5.46 -23.30 21.17
C TRP A 268 -5.15 -22.44 19.95
N LEU A 269 -4.48 -21.30 20.14
CA LEU A 269 -4.07 -20.41 19.05
C LEU A 269 -3.15 -21.10 18.05
N GLN A 270 -2.25 -21.96 18.53
CA GLN A 270 -1.37 -22.73 17.66
C GLN A 270 -2.16 -23.69 16.78
N HIS A 271 -3.17 -24.39 17.32
CA HIS A 271 -4.03 -25.26 16.51
C HIS A 271 -4.81 -24.49 15.45
N VAL A 272 -5.32 -23.30 15.76
CA VAL A 272 -6.00 -22.43 14.80
C VAL A 272 -5.02 -21.97 13.71
N GLU A 273 -3.82 -21.58 14.09
CA GLU A 273 -2.76 -21.19 13.14
C GLU A 273 -2.40 -22.33 12.19
N ASP A 274 -2.18 -23.53 12.72
CA ASP A 274 -1.86 -24.73 11.93
C ASP A 274 -3.03 -25.15 11.03
N PHE A 275 -4.27 -24.96 11.50
CA PHE A 275 -5.46 -25.18 10.69
C PHE A 275 -5.48 -24.21 9.49
N VAL A 276 -5.40 -22.91 9.73
CA VAL A 276 -5.53 -21.88 8.67
C VAL A 276 -4.40 -22.00 7.65
N LYS A 277 -3.17 -22.28 8.10
CA LYS A 277 -2.03 -22.53 7.22
C LYS A 277 -2.23 -23.75 6.31
N ARG A 278 -2.97 -24.77 6.76
CA ARG A 278 -3.35 -25.92 5.93
C ARG A 278 -4.54 -25.65 5.02
N SER A 279 -5.43 -24.74 5.42
CA SER A 279 -6.62 -24.39 4.64
C SER A 279 -6.36 -23.34 3.56
N ILE A 280 -5.32 -22.53 3.67
CA ILE A 280 -4.94 -21.54 2.64
C ILE A 280 -3.63 -22.00 2.00
N LEU A 281 -3.73 -22.52 0.78
CA LEU A 281 -2.60 -23.09 0.05
C LEU A 281 -2.18 -22.13 -1.04
N PHE A 282 -0.94 -21.64 -0.99
CA PHE A 282 -0.36 -20.80 -2.05
C PHE A 282 0.38 -21.64 -3.08
N ARG A 283 0.49 -21.13 -4.30
CA ARG A 283 1.33 -21.72 -5.33
C ARG A 283 2.81 -21.57 -4.91
N GLU A 284 3.55 -22.66 -4.93
CA GLU A 284 5.01 -22.64 -4.78
C GLU A 284 5.61 -21.87 -5.96
N GLY A 285 6.40 -20.83 -5.64
CA GLY A 285 6.99 -19.91 -6.60
C GLY A 285 8.33 -20.37 -7.13
#